data_AF-A0A354M0R7-F1
#
_entry.id   AF-A0A354M0R7-F1
#
_cell.length_a   1.000
_cell.length_b   1.000
_cell.length_c   1.000
_cell.angle_alpha   90.00
_cell.angle_beta   90.00
_cell.angle_gamma   90.00
#
_symmetry.space_group_name_H-M   'P 1'
#
loop_
_entity.id
_entity.type
_entity.pdbx_description
1 polymer ?
#
loop_
_entity_poly.entity_id
_entity_poly.type
_entity_poly.pdbx_seq_one_letter_code
_entity_poly.pdbx_strand_id
1 'polypeptide(L)'
;MQQYNEDTIVEQLQDPLKCREAFAQVVAHYSEPLYWQIRKMVFSHDDADDLLQNTFLKAWNSIAYFRAEARLSTWLYRIAVNETITFLNKQRQQNHVPL
;
A
#
# COMPACT_ATOMS: atom_id res chain seq x y z
N MET A 1 15.61 18.00 -1.02
CA MET A 1 14.81 16.86 -0.51
C MET A 1 13.77 17.47 0.42
N GLN A 2 12.49 17.48 0.02
CA GLN A 2 11.43 17.95 0.93
C GLN A 2 11.40 17.03 2.14
N GLN A 3 11.41 17.62 3.33
CA GLN A 3 11.30 16.90 4.60
C GLN A 3 9.92 16.21 4.61
N TYR A 4 9.87 14.89 4.45
CA TYR A 4 8.63 14.14 4.62
C TYR A 4 8.22 14.23 6.10
N ASN A 5 7.08 14.87 6.36
CA ASN A 5 6.49 14.95 7.69
C ASN A 5 5.14 14.23 7.66
N GLU A 6 5.07 13.08 8.34
CA GLU A 6 3.88 12.23 8.36
C GLU A 6 2.66 12.97 8.92
N ASP A 7 2.83 13.81 9.95
CA ASP A 7 1.72 14.53 10.57
C ASP A 7 1.09 15.55 9.60
N THR A 8 1.93 16.31 8.91
CA THR A 8 1.48 17.28 7.89
C THR A 8 0.82 16.58 6.70
N ILE A 9 1.36 15.44 6.28
CA ILE A 9 0.78 14.65 5.19
C ILE A 9 -0.59 14.10 5.58
N VAL A 10 -0.74 13.60 6.80
CA VAL A 10 -2.02 13.10 7.32
C VAL A 10 -3.09 14.19 7.36
N GLU A 11 -2.74 15.41 7.77
CA GLU A 11 -3.65 16.56 7.71
C GLU A 11 -4.07 16.88 6.26
N GLN A 12 -3.10 16.89 5.32
CA GLN A 12 -3.38 17.17 3.91
C GLN A 12 -4.21 16.07 3.22
N LEU A 13 -4.11 14.83 3.67
CA LEU A 13 -4.91 13.72 3.17
C LEU A 13 -6.39 13.85 3.53
N GLN A 14 -6.72 14.59 4.60
CA GLN A 14 -8.10 14.88 5.00
C GLN A 14 -8.72 16.06 4.26
N ASP A 15 -7.90 16.96 3.68
CA ASP A 15 -8.35 18.07 2.86
C ASP A 15 -8.66 17.59 1.44
N PRO A 16 -9.93 17.63 0.96
CA PRO A 16 -10.30 17.16 -0.37
C PRO A 16 -9.53 17.82 -1.53
N LEU A 17 -9.09 19.07 -1.35
CA LEU A 17 -8.36 19.81 -2.39
C LEU A 17 -6.89 19.38 -2.48
N LYS A 18 -6.30 18.92 -1.37
CA LYS A 18 -4.88 18.54 -1.27
C LYS A 18 -4.65 17.04 -1.24
N CYS A 19 -5.70 16.25 -0.99
CA CYS A 19 -5.64 14.81 -0.81
C CYS A 19 -4.87 14.11 -1.94
N ARG A 20 -5.10 14.51 -3.20
CA ARG A 20 -4.39 13.94 -4.36
C ARG A 20 -2.88 14.21 -4.33
N GLU A 21 -2.47 15.44 -4.04
CA GLU A 21 -1.05 15.83 -4.01
C GLU A 21 -0.34 15.21 -2.80
N ALA A 22 -1.00 15.20 -1.65
CA ALA A 22 -0.50 14.56 -0.44
C ALA A 22 -0.31 13.05 -0.67
N PHE A 23 -1.29 12.39 -1.30
CA PHE A 23 -1.19 10.97 -1.61
C PHE A 23 -0.09 10.66 -2.63
N ALA A 24 0.16 11.54 -3.61
CA ALA A 24 1.30 11.39 -4.51
C ALA A 24 2.64 11.39 -3.76
N GLN A 25 2.77 12.22 -2.71
CA GLN A 25 3.95 12.21 -1.83
C GLN A 25 4.05 10.91 -1.02
N VAL A 26 2.92 10.39 -0.53
CA VAL A 26 2.86 9.09 0.16
C VAL A 26 3.34 7.97 -0.76
N VAL A 27 2.86 7.93 -2.00
CA VAL A 27 3.29 6.95 -3.01
C VAL A 27 4.80 7.07 -3.22
N ALA A 28 5.29 8.26 -3.55
CA ALA A 28 6.72 8.48 -3.80
C ALA A 28 7.61 8.08 -2.60
N HIS A 29 7.15 8.33 -1.37
CA HIS A 29 7.90 8.01 -0.16
C HIS A 29 7.89 6.52 0.20
N TYR A 30 6.76 5.82 0.01
CA TYR A 30 6.60 4.44 0.44
C TYR A 30 6.69 3.39 -0.67
N SER A 31 6.77 3.78 -1.95
CA SER A 31 6.87 2.82 -3.06
C SER A 31 8.00 1.82 -2.89
N GLU A 32 9.25 2.29 -2.70
CA GLU A 32 10.41 1.42 -2.53
C GLU A 32 10.34 0.54 -1.27
N PRO A 33 10.11 1.07 -0.05
CA PRO A 33 10.10 0.24 1.15
C PRO A 33 8.94 -0.77 1.18
N LEU A 34 7.76 -0.44 0.62
CA LEU A 34 6.66 -1.40 0.47
C LEU A 34 6.96 -2.44 -0.60
N TYR A 35 7.56 -2.03 -1.72
CA TYR A 35 8.00 -2.95 -2.77
C TYR A 35 8.91 -4.04 -2.19
N TRP A 36 9.96 -3.64 -1.46
CA TRP A 36 10.88 -4.62 -0.86
C TRP A 36 10.21 -5.49 0.19
N GLN A 37 9.21 -4.98 0.91
CA GLN A 37 8.45 -5.79 1.85
C GLN A 37 7.61 -6.86 1.14
N ILE A 38 6.89 -6.48 0.07
CA ILE A 38 6.09 -7.39 -0.75
C ILE A 38 7.02 -8.41 -1.43
N ARG A 39 8.16 -7.96 -1.96
CA ARG A 39 9.14 -8.78 -2.67
C ARG A 39 9.73 -9.91 -1.83
N LYS A 40 9.76 -9.77 -0.51
CA LYS A 40 10.16 -10.85 0.43
C LYS A 40 9.13 -11.98 0.52
N MET A 41 7.89 -11.73 0.10
CA MET A 41 6.76 -12.67 0.22
C MET A 41 6.38 -13.32 -1.12
N VAL A 42 6.69 -12.69 -2.26
CA VAL A 42 6.37 -13.20 -3.61
C VAL A 42 7.62 -13.57 -4.39
N PHE A 43 7.47 -14.43 -5.39
CA PHE A 43 8.58 -14.94 -6.18
C PHE A 43 8.96 -14.04 -7.37
N SER A 44 7.98 -13.52 -8.11
CA SER A 44 8.20 -12.67 -9.29
C SER A 44 8.36 -11.19 -8.94
N HIS A 45 9.03 -10.43 -9.81
CA HIS A 45 9.05 -8.97 -9.74
C HIS A 45 7.72 -8.40 -10.22
N ASP A 46 7.15 -8.95 -11.29
CA ASP A 46 5.85 -8.53 -11.84
C ASP A 46 4.74 -8.64 -10.78
N ASP A 47 4.70 -9.75 -10.03
CA ASP A 47 3.75 -9.92 -8.92
C ASP A 47 3.94 -8.84 -7.84
N ALA A 48 5.19 -8.46 -7.55
CA ALA A 48 5.48 -7.46 -6.54
C ALA A 48 5.04 -6.06 -6.98
N ASP A 49 5.26 -5.71 -8.25
CA ASP A 49 4.83 -4.43 -8.83
C ASP A 49 3.30 -4.34 -8.88
N ASP A 50 2.62 -5.40 -9.31
CA ASP A 50 1.15 -5.47 -9.34
C ASP A 50 0.55 -5.35 -7.94
N LEU A 51 1.13 -6.04 -6.94
CA LEU A 51 0.68 -5.97 -5.56
C LEU A 51 0.94 -4.59 -4.93
N LEU A 52 2.07 -3.95 -5.26
CA LEU A 52 2.36 -2.60 -4.82
C LEU A 52 1.33 -1.62 -5.37
N GLN A 53 1.00 -1.73 -6.66
CA GLN A 53 -0.02 -0.90 -7.29
C GLN A 53 -1.39 -1.12 -6.64
N ASN A 54 -1.80 -2.38 -6.46
CA ASN A 54 -3.05 -2.72 -5.80
C ASN A 54 -3.12 -2.23 -4.36
N THR A 55 -2.01 -2.27 -3.64
CA THR A 55 -1.88 -1.72 -2.28
C THR A 55 -2.22 -0.23 -2.26
N PHE A 56 -1.62 0.56 -3.16
CA PHE A 56 -1.90 2.00 -3.22
C PHE A 56 -3.32 2.31 -3.70
N LEU A 57 -3.87 1.54 -4.65
CA LEU A 57 -5.27 1.68 -5.05
C LEU A 57 -6.23 1.44 -3.87
N LYS A 58 -5.97 0.39 -3.07
CA LYS A 58 -6.75 0.11 -1.86
C LYS A 58 -6.57 1.19 -0.80
N ALA A 59 -5.35 1.68 -0.60
CA ALA A 59 -5.08 2.79 0.30
C ALA A 59 -5.85 4.04 -0.14
N TRP A 60 -5.80 4.42 -1.41
CA TRP A 60 -6.55 5.56 -1.94
C TRP A 60 -8.06 5.43 -1.71
N ASN A 61 -8.64 4.27 -2.00
CA ASN A 61 -10.07 4.03 -1.81
C ASN A 61 -10.50 4.04 -0.33
N SER A 62 -9.58 3.79 0.60
CA SER A 62 -9.86 3.73 2.04
C SER A 62 -9.35 4.95 2.82
N ILE A 63 -8.66 5.89 2.15
CA ILE A 63 -8.00 7.02 2.82
C ILE A 63 -9.00 7.96 3.50
N ALA A 64 -10.20 8.11 2.92
CA ALA A 64 -11.27 8.91 3.51
C ALA A 64 -11.74 8.40 4.89
N TYR A 65 -11.46 7.12 5.21
CA TYR A 65 -11.80 6.49 6.48
C TYR A 65 -10.60 6.39 7.44
N PHE A 66 -9.41 6.85 7.02
CA PHE A 66 -8.22 6.82 7.84
C PHE A 66 -8.28 7.90 8.93
N ARG A 67 -8.39 7.48 10.19
CA ARG A 67 -8.59 8.37 11.36
C ARG A 67 -7.30 8.80 12.07
N ALA A 68 -6.14 8.51 11.50
CA ALA A 68 -4.84 8.81 12.11
C ALA A 68 -4.60 8.20 13.52
N GLU A 69 -5.41 7.23 13.95
CA GLU A 69 -5.24 6.52 15.23
C GLU A 69 -3.98 5.62 15.26
N ALA A 70 -3.47 5.29 14.07
CA ALA A 70 -2.20 4.59 13.87
C ALA A 70 -1.35 5.38 12.88
N ARG A 71 -0.03 5.17 12.92
CA ARG A 71 0.89 5.71 11.92
C ARG A 71 0.46 5.30 10.51
N LEU A 72 0.55 6.23 9.56
CA LEU A 72 0.27 6.02 8.15
C LEU A 72 1.13 4.89 7.59
N SER A 73 2.41 4.86 7.98
CA SER A 73 3.32 3.75 7.67
C SER A 73 2.74 2.40 8.11
N THR A 74 2.39 2.24 9.38
CA THR A 74 1.78 1.00 9.91
C THR A 74 0.53 0.60 9.14
N TRP A 75 -0.32 1.57 8.80
CA TRP A 75 -1.54 1.32 8.04
C TRP A 75 -1.27 0.83 6.62
N LEU A 76 -0.33 1.45 5.90
CA LEU A 76 0.08 1.05 4.55
C LEU A 76 0.72 -0.35 4.53
N TYR A 77 1.62 -0.64 5.47
CA TYR A 77 2.23 -1.96 5.60
C TYR A 77 1.18 -3.05 5.86
N ARG A 78 0.14 -2.75 6.65
CA ARG A 78 -0.96 -3.68 6.89
C ARG A 78 -1.76 -3.96 5.62
N ILE A 79 -2.03 -2.94 4.80
CA ILE A 79 -2.71 -3.13 3.50
C ILE A 79 -1.84 -4.01 2.59
N ALA A 80 -0.54 -3.69 2.47
CA ALA A 80 0.39 -4.43 1.61
C ALA A 80 0.49 -5.91 1.99
N VAL A 81 0.65 -6.21 3.28
CA VAL A 81 0.76 -7.58 3.79
C VAL A 81 -0.54 -8.35 3.56
N ASN A 82 -1.69 -7.75 3.87
CA ASN A 82 -2.99 -8.39 3.67
C ASN A 82 -3.26 -8.66 2.19
N GLU A 83 -2.88 -7.74 1.30
CA GLU A 83 -3.03 -7.92 -0.14
C GLU A 83 -2.16 -9.07 -0.64
N THR A 84 -0.91 -9.10 -0.20
CA THR A 84 0.04 -10.15 -0.59
C THR A 84 -0.40 -11.52 -0.09
N ILE A 85 -0.89 -11.64 1.15
CA ILE A 85 -1.44 -12.89 1.70
C ILE A 85 -2.66 -13.34 0.88
N THR A 86 -3.54 -12.41 0.53
CA THR A 86 -4.74 -12.71 -0.28
C THR A 86 -4.34 -13.25 -1.65
N PHE A 87 -3.35 -12.65 -2.30
CA PHE A 87 -2.82 -13.11 -3.57
C PHE A 87 -2.21 -14.52 -3.47
N LEU A 88 -1.36 -14.76 -2.47
CA LEU A 88 -0.73 -16.08 -2.26
C LEU A 88 -1.78 -17.17 -2.00
N ASN A 89 -2.82 -16.86 -1.23
CA ASN A 89 -3.93 -17.79 -0.99
C ASN A 89 -4.68 -18.15 -2.28
N LYS A 90 -4.93 -17.16 -3.15
CA LYS A 90 -5.57 -17.39 -4.46
C LYS A 90 -4.69 -18.23 -5.38
N GLN A 91 -3.39 -17.92 -5.46
CA GLN A 91 -2.43 -18.69 -6.25
C GLN A 91 -2.36 -20.14 -5.79
N ARG A 92 -2.34 -20.36 -4.46
CA ARG A 92 -2.37 -21.71 -3.88
C ARG A 92 -3.65 -22.48 -4.25
N GLN A 93 -4.82 -21.83 -4.21
CA GLN A 93 -6.08 -22.47 -4.60
C GLN A 93 -6.10 -22.87 -6.08
N GLN A 94 -5.59 -22.02 -6.96
CA GLN A 94 -5.49 -22.32 -8.40
C GLN A 94 -4.57 -23.52 -8.67
N ASN A 95 -3.46 -23.62 -7.93
CA ASN A 95 -2.52 -24.73 -8.05
C ASN A 95 -3.05 -26.07 -7.49
N HIS A 96 -4.11 -26.04 -6.68
CA HIS A 96 -4.71 -27.24 -6.05
C HIS A 96 -5.95 -27.77 -6.78
N VAL A 97 -6.31 -27.23 -7.94
CA VAL A 97 -7.39 -27.79 -8.77
C VAL A 97 -6.87 -29.10 -9.40
N PRO A 98 -7.45 -30.28 -9.07
CA PRO A 98 -7.04 -31.53 -9.69
C PRO A 98 -7.51 -31.54 -11.16
N LEU A 99 -6.65 -32.05 -12.04
CA LEU A 99 -6.94 -32.31 -13.46
C LEU A 99 -8.10 -33.30 -13.63
#